data_AF-A0A847W968-F1
#
_entry.id   AF-A0A847W968-F1
#
_cell.length_a   1.000
_cell.length_b   1.000
_cell.length_c   1.000
_cell.angle_alpha   90.00
_cell.angle_beta   90.00
_cell.angle_gamma   90.00
#
_symmetry.space_group_name_H-M   'P 1'
#
loop_
_entity.id
_entity.type
_entity.pdbx_description
1 polymer ?
#
loop_
_entity_poly.entity_id
_entity_poly.type
_entity_poly.pdbx_seq_one_letter_code
_entity_poly.pdbx_strand_id
1 'polypeptide(L)'
;MIIFDKPGKQNTAETVRIALKEAAKRGIRHIVAASYTGYTADFFKEAKDLNIVIVRGTYGLSKENPNTHRMSEDKCNELSACGMKIVTAAHILSGAERSISTVFKGAYPVEIIAHTLRMFGQGTKVCVECAAMAADCGAIPSGEPVIAI
;
A
#
# COMPACT_ATOMS: atom_id res chain seq x y z
N MET A 1 11.61 -17.69 1.14
CA MET A 1 11.90 -16.24 1.21
C MET A 1 12.71 -15.87 -0.02
N ILE A 2 12.35 -14.79 -0.72
CA ILE A 2 13.09 -14.28 -1.88
C ILE A 2 13.74 -12.97 -1.44
N ILE A 3 15.02 -12.80 -1.74
CA ILE A 3 15.79 -11.59 -1.43
C ILE A 3 16.18 -10.94 -2.75
N PHE A 4 15.80 -9.67 -2.93
CA PHE A 4 16.24 -8.87 -4.06
C PHE A 4 17.59 -8.23 -3.74
N ASP A 5 18.50 -8.22 -4.71
CA ASP A 5 19.84 -7.63 -4.58
C ASP A 5 19.79 -6.12 -4.29
N LYS A 6 18.84 -5.42 -4.91
CA LYS A 6 18.67 -3.97 -4.75
C LYS A 6 17.20 -3.62 -4.50
N PRO A 7 16.91 -2.60 -3.67
CA PRO A 7 15.56 -2.06 -3.55
C PRO A 7 15.15 -1.31 -4.82
N GLY A 8 13.85 -1.20 -5.08
CA GLY A 8 13.32 -0.27 -6.09
C GLY A 8 12.30 -0.85 -7.05
N LYS A 9 11.87 0.02 -7.97
CA LYS A 9 10.80 -0.20 -8.96
C LYS A 9 11.09 -1.37 -9.92
N GLN A 10 12.35 -1.70 -10.14
CA GLN A 10 12.76 -2.84 -10.98
C GLN A 10 12.23 -4.19 -10.47
N ASN A 11 11.90 -4.29 -9.17
CA ASN A 11 11.39 -5.53 -8.58
C ASN A 11 9.86 -5.64 -8.66
N THR A 12 9.13 -4.59 -9.07
CA THR A 12 7.67 -4.53 -8.93
C THR A 12 6.96 -5.69 -9.65
N ALA A 13 7.30 -5.94 -10.92
CA ALA A 13 6.67 -7.01 -11.71
C ALA A 13 6.88 -8.39 -11.05
N GLU A 14 8.09 -8.66 -10.59
CA GLU A 14 8.44 -9.93 -9.95
C GLU A 14 7.75 -10.08 -8.58
N THR A 15 7.71 -9.03 -7.77
CA THR A 15 6.97 -9.04 -6.48
C THR A 15 5.49 -9.34 -6.69
N VAL A 16 4.84 -8.71 -7.68
CA VAL A 16 3.43 -8.97 -8.00
C VAL A 16 3.23 -10.41 -8.46
N ARG A 17 4.11 -10.91 -9.34
CA ARG A 17 4.07 -12.31 -9.81
C ARG A 17 4.18 -13.30 -8.66
N ILE A 18 5.11 -13.07 -7.73
CA ILE A 18 5.28 -13.90 -6.52
C ILE A 18 4.04 -13.84 -5.64
N ALA A 19 3.49 -12.65 -5.41
CA ALA A 19 2.30 -12.45 -4.59
C ALA A 19 1.09 -13.20 -5.14
N LEU A 20 0.82 -13.09 -6.46
CA LEU A 20 -0.26 -13.81 -7.13
C LEU A 20 -0.07 -15.33 -7.06
N LYS A 21 1.17 -15.81 -7.25
CA LYS A 21 1.49 -17.23 -7.14
C LYS A 21 1.25 -17.75 -5.73
N GLU A 22 1.69 -17.03 -4.70
CA GLU A 22 1.49 -17.42 -3.31
C GLU A 22 0.03 -17.31 -2.87
N ALA A 23 -0.71 -16.33 -3.39
CA ALA A 23 -2.15 -16.21 -3.19
C ALA A 23 -2.88 -17.47 -3.67
N ALA A 24 -2.61 -17.87 -4.92
CA ALA A 24 -3.18 -19.09 -5.50
C ALA A 24 -2.76 -20.35 -4.74
N LYS A 25 -1.47 -20.49 -4.42
CA LYS A 25 -0.92 -21.65 -3.70
C LYS A 25 -1.53 -21.84 -2.31
N ARG A 26 -1.82 -20.73 -1.61
CA ARG A 26 -2.29 -20.76 -0.20
C ARG A 26 -3.79 -20.56 -0.07
N GLY A 27 -4.52 -20.40 -1.19
CA GLY A 27 -5.95 -20.10 -1.17
C GLY A 27 -6.29 -18.74 -0.56
N ILE A 28 -5.36 -17.77 -0.60
CA ILE A 28 -5.58 -16.43 -0.07
C ILE A 28 -6.26 -15.58 -1.15
N ARG A 29 -7.46 -15.04 -0.83
CA ARG A 29 -8.26 -14.27 -1.79
C ARG A 29 -8.05 -12.76 -1.73
N HIS A 30 -7.35 -12.26 -0.72
CA HIS A 30 -7.22 -10.82 -0.46
C HIS A 30 -5.79 -10.35 -0.68
N ILE A 31 -5.61 -9.37 -1.55
CA ILE A 31 -4.34 -8.69 -1.78
C ILE A 31 -4.51 -7.20 -1.55
N VAL A 32 -3.61 -6.62 -0.76
CA VAL A 32 -3.47 -5.16 -0.60
C VAL A 32 -2.18 -4.75 -1.28
N ALA A 33 -2.23 -3.74 -2.15
CA ALA A 33 -1.07 -3.22 -2.84
C ALA A 33 -0.94 -1.71 -2.69
N ALA A 34 0.24 -1.24 -2.31
CA ALA A 34 0.56 0.18 -2.32
C ALA A 34 0.82 0.67 -3.75
N SER A 35 0.08 1.70 -4.20
CA SER A 35 0.29 2.28 -5.53
C SER A 35 -0.04 3.77 -5.54
N TYR A 36 1.01 4.61 -5.53
CA TYR A 36 0.83 6.05 -5.39
C TYR A 36 0.39 6.74 -6.68
N THR A 37 0.81 6.22 -7.84
CA THR A 37 0.49 6.77 -9.17
C THR A 37 -0.38 5.84 -10.01
N GLY A 38 -0.65 4.62 -9.55
CA GLY A 38 -1.30 3.57 -10.34
C GLY A 38 -0.33 2.56 -10.95
N TYR A 39 0.97 2.87 -11.03
CA TYR A 39 1.97 2.00 -11.68
C TYR A 39 1.99 0.56 -11.16
N THR A 40 2.00 0.34 -9.84
CA THR A 40 2.00 -1.01 -9.28
C THR A 40 0.66 -1.72 -9.53
N ALA A 41 -0.44 -0.97 -9.53
CA ALA A 41 -1.78 -1.50 -9.73
C ALA A 41 -1.99 -2.05 -11.16
N ASP A 42 -1.29 -1.50 -12.15
CA ASP A 42 -1.36 -1.97 -13.54
C ASP A 42 -0.97 -3.45 -13.69
N PHE A 43 -0.09 -3.97 -12.84
CA PHE A 43 0.33 -5.37 -12.86
C PHE A 43 -0.74 -6.35 -12.34
N PHE A 44 -1.85 -5.85 -11.80
CA PHE A 44 -2.94 -6.65 -11.28
C PHE A 44 -4.16 -6.72 -12.21
N LYS A 45 -4.17 -5.99 -13.33
CA LYS A 45 -5.34 -5.89 -14.22
C LYS A 45 -5.85 -7.23 -14.75
N GLU A 46 -4.94 -8.17 -14.97
CA GLU A 46 -5.26 -9.50 -15.48
C GLU A 46 -5.59 -10.51 -14.37
N ALA A 47 -5.45 -10.11 -13.10
CA ALA A 47 -5.71 -11.00 -11.97
C ALA A 47 -7.23 -11.10 -11.72
N LYS A 48 -7.75 -12.34 -11.72
CA LYS A 48 -9.17 -12.64 -11.54
C LYS A 48 -9.42 -13.34 -10.21
N ASP A 49 -10.67 -13.30 -9.75
CA ASP A 49 -11.14 -14.03 -8.55
C ASP A 49 -10.41 -13.66 -7.24
N LEU A 50 -9.84 -12.45 -7.18
CA LEU A 50 -9.16 -11.89 -6.02
C LEU A 50 -9.79 -10.56 -5.63
N ASN A 51 -9.91 -10.31 -4.33
CA ASN A 51 -10.21 -8.99 -3.79
C ASN A 51 -8.91 -8.18 -3.71
N ILE A 52 -8.65 -7.38 -4.74
CA ILE A 52 -7.48 -6.54 -4.86
C ILE A 52 -7.80 -5.13 -4.38
N VAL A 53 -7.10 -4.67 -3.36
CA VAL A 53 -7.25 -3.35 -2.76
C VAL A 53 -5.99 -2.54 -3.02
N ILE A 54 -6.15 -1.42 -3.73
CA ILE A 54 -5.08 -0.48 -4.01
C ILE A 54 -5.12 0.66 -3.01
N VAL A 55 -4.11 0.74 -2.16
CA VAL A 55 -3.95 1.87 -1.24
C VAL A 55 -3.12 2.94 -1.94
N ARG A 56 -3.78 4.06 -2.28
CA ARG A 56 -3.13 5.17 -3.00
C ARG A 56 -2.52 6.21 -2.08
N GLY A 57 -2.75 6.13 -0.78
CA GLY A 57 -2.22 7.09 0.21
C GLY A 57 -3.14 8.30 0.39
N THR A 58 -2.60 9.36 1.01
CA THR A 58 -3.36 10.56 1.35
C THR A 58 -3.20 11.69 0.32
N TYR A 59 -4.17 12.60 0.28
CA TYR A 59 -4.10 13.84 -0.48
C TYR A 59 -3.08 14.81 0.12
N GLY A 60 -2.58 15.75 -0.69
CA GLY A 60 -1.78 16.88 -0.20
C GLY A 60 -0.32 16.56 0.16
N LEU A 61 0.19 15.39 -0.24
CA LEU A 61 1.62 15.07 -0.10
C LEU A 61 2.52 15.84 -1.09
N SER A 62 1.94 16.47 -2.12
CA SER A 62 2.67 17.38 -3.00
C SER A 62 2.78 18.77 -2.35
N LYS A 63 4.02 19.24 -2.13
CA LYS A 63 4.26 20.62 -1.65
C LYS A 63 3.84 21.67 -2.66
N GLU A 64 3.98 21.36 -3.95
CA GLU A 64 3.70 22.28 -5.06
C GLU A 64 2.20 22.33 -5.38
N ASN A 65 1.46 21.24 -5.16
CA ASN A 65 0.05 21.11 -5.48
C ASN A 65 -0.72 20.57 -4.26
N PRO A 66 -0.95 21.41 -3.22
CA PRO A 66 -1.72 21.01 -2.05
C PRO A 66 -3.14 20.58 -2.47
N ASN A 67 -3.76 19.70 -1.67
CA ASN A 67 -5.11 19.15 -1.92
C ASN A 67 -5.27 18.33 -3.21
N THR A 68 -4.17 17.92 -3.85
CA THR A 68 -4.20 17.00 -4.99
C THR A 68 -3.68 15.62 -4.62
N HIS A 69 -3.92 14.65 -5.49
CA HIS A 69 -3.37 13.30 -5.40
C HIS A 69 -2.64 12.93 -6.69
N ARG A 70 -1.55 12.14 -6.60
CA ARG A 70 -0.72 11.80 -7.77
C ARG A 70 -1.34 10.80 -8.75
N MET A 71 -2.11 9.83 -8.25
CA MET A 71 -3.04 9.06 -9.09
C MET A 71 -4.20 9.96 -9.52
N SER A 72 -4.46 10.07 -10.83
CA SER A 72 -5.58 10.83 -11.39
C SER A 72 -6.92 10.12 -11.19
N GLU A 73 -8.02 10.86 -11.31
CA GLU A 73 -9.37 10.28 -11.26
C GLU A 73 -9.61 9.28 -12.40
N ASP A 74 -9.16 9.59 -13.62
CA ASP A 74 -9.23 8.66 -14.75
C ASP A 74 -8.53 7.33 -14.44
N LYS A 75 -7.36 7.39 -13.79
CA LYS A 75 -6.63 6.19 -13.37
C LYS A 75 -7.38 5.41 -12.30
N CYS A 76 -8.04 6.09 -11.36
CA CYS A 76 -8.89 5.43 -10.38
C CYS A 76 -10.08 4.73 -11.04
N ASN A 77 -10.75 5.41 -11.97
CA ASN A 77 -11.90 4.87 -12.71
C ASN A 77 -11.48 3.65 -13.55
N GLU A 78 -10.35 3.74 -14.24
CA GLU A 78 -9.75 2.63 -15.00
C GLU A 78 -9.51 1.40 -14.11
N LEU A 79 -8.82 1.58 -12.98
CA LEU A 79 -8.51 0.48 -12.06
C LEU A 79 -9.77 -0.10 -11.39
N SER A 80 -10.76 0.75 -11.11
CA SER A 80 -12.04 0.33 -10.53
C SER A 80 -12.88 -0.47 -11.54
N ALA A 81 -12.82 -0.10 -12.83
CA ALA A 81 -13.43 -0.88 -13.92
C ALA A 81 -12.79 -2.27 -14.09
N CYS A 82 -11.52 -2.43 -13.70
CA CYS A 82 -10.85 -3.73 -13.59
C CYS A 82 -11.22 -4.51 -12.31
N GLY A 83 -12.17 -4.02 -11.49
CA GLY A 83 -12.63 -4.68 -10.27
C GLY A 83 -11.78 -4.42 -9.03
N MET A 84 -10.78 -3.52 -9.10
CA MET A 84 -9.96 -3.18 -7.94
C MET A 84 -10.66 -2.15 -7.04
N LYS A 85 -10.53 -2.31 -5.73
CA LYS A 85 -10.98 -1.30 -4.76
C LYS A 85 -9.88 -0.29 -4.53
N ILE A 86 -10.21 1.01 -4.55
CA ILE A 86 -9.25 2.07 -4.27
C ILE A 86 -9.48 2.61 -2.86
N VAL A 87 -8.43 2.62 -2.04
CA VAL A 87 -8.44 3.17 -0.68
C VAL A 87 -7.57 4.41 -0.61
N THR A 88 -8.19 5.51 -0.18
CA THR A 88 -7.55 6.77 0.18
C THR A 88 -7.73 6.99 1.67
N ALA A 89 -6.63 7.06 2.43
CA ALA A 89 -6.68 7.31 3.86
C ALA A 89 -5.39 7.99 4.33
N ALA A 90 -5.41 8.54 5.55
CA ALA A 90 -4.19 8.98 6.21
C ALA A 90 -3.25 7.79 6.44
N HIS A 91 -1.95 8.03 6.34
CA HIS A 91 -0.93 7.02 6.63
C HIS A 91 -0.95 6.67 8.11
N ILE A 92 -1.46 5.49 8.48
CA ILE A 92 -1.68 5.14 9.90
C ILE A 92 -0.38 5.00 10.68
N LEU A 93 0.74 4.64 10.04
CA LEU A 93 2.07 4.56 10.66
C LEU A 93 2.83 5.90 10.59
N SER A 94 2.08 7.01 10.60
CA SER A 94 2.59 8.36 10.86
C SER A 94 1.49 9.30 11.35
N GLY A 95 0.40 9.41 10.60
CA GLY A 95 -0.80 10.17 10.96
C GLY A 95 -0.52 11.59 11.45
N ALA A 96 -1.27 12.00 12.47
CA ALA A 96 -1.10 13.29 13.12
C ALA A 96 0.27 13.44 13.81
N GLU A 97 0.88 12.35 14.29
CA GLU A 97 2.21 12.41 14.93
C GLU A 97 3.27 13.00 14.00
N ARG A 98 3.16 12.76 12.68
CA ARG A 98 4.05 13.38 11.69
C ARG A 98 4.02 14.91 11.74
N SER A 99 2.85 15.52 11.94
CA SER A 99 2.74 16.97 12.07
C SER A 99 3.43 17.45 13.34
N ILE A 100 3.26 16.72 14.44
CA ILE A 100 3.88 17.04 15.73
C ILE A 100 5.40 16.90 15.63
N SER A 101 5.93 15.78 15.11
CA SER A 101 7.37 15.58 14.96
C SER A 101 8.02 16.53 13.96
N THR A 102 7.28 16.97 12.94
CA THR A 102 7.78 18.00 12.01
C THR A 102 8.06 19.33 12.70
N VAL A 103 7.23 19.73 13.66
CA VAL A 103 7.36 20.99 14.42
C VAL A 103 8.31 20.83 15.60
N PHE A 104 8.07 19.83 16.45
CA PHE A 104 8.73 19.68 17.76
C PHE A 104 9.94 18.74 17.75
N LYS A 105 10.23 18.07 16.62
CA LYS A 105 11.43 17.23 16.41
C LYS A 105 11.60 16.05 17.39
N GLY A 106 10.51 15.53 17.94
CA GLY A 106 10.51 14.37 18.86
C GLY A 106 10.35 13.01 18.17
N ALA A 107 10.46 11.94 18.97
CA ALA A 107 10.13 10.57 18.58
C ALA A 107 8.81 10.13 19.24
N TYR A 108 7.87 9.64 18.44
CA TYR A 108 6.52 9.32 18.88
C TYR A 108 6.17 7.86 18.62
N PRO A 109 5.28 7.24 19.42
CA PRO A 109 5.05 5.79 19.39
C PRO A 109 4.74 5.21 18.00
N VAL A 110 3.87 5.86 17.22
CA VAL A 110 3.49 5.36 15.89
C VAL A 110 4.67 5.45 14.92
N GLU A 111 5.42 6.55 14.98
CA GLU A 111 6.61 6.72 14.14
C GLU A 111 7.76 5.78 14.56
N ILE A 112 7.92 5.45 15.84
CA ILE A 112 8.88 4.45 16.34
C ILE A 112 8.59 3.07 15.77
N ILE A 113 7.32 2.65 15.75
CA ILE A 113 6.90 1.39 15.12
C ILE A 113 7.26 1.40 13.63
N ALA A 114 6.97 2.51 12.94
CA ALA A 114 7.31 2.68 11.53
C ALA A 114 8.82 2.58 11.28
N HIS A 115 9.65 3.19 12.13
CA HIS A 115 11.11 3.11 12.04
C HIS A 115 11.65 1.71 12.34
N THR A 116 11.03 0.99 13.27
CA THR A 116 11.35 -0.42 13.55
C THR A 116 11.09 -1.30 12.33
N LEU A 117 9.93 -1.18 11.69
CA LEU A 117 9.60 -1.93 10.47
C LEU A 117 10.55 -1.61 9.30
N ARG A 118 11.03 -0.37 9.21
CA ARG A 118 12.00 0.05 8.18
C ARG A 118 13.36 -0.64 8.31
N MET A 119 13.68 -1.25 9.45
CA MET A 119 14.88 -2.09 9.58
C MET A 119 14.82 -3.30 8.64
N PHE A 120 13.63 -3.77 8.28
CA PHE A 120 13.42 -4.81 7.26
C PHE A 120 13.29 -4.25 5.83
N GLY A 121 13.27 -2.92 5.69
CA GLY A 121 13.10 -2.21 4.41
C GLY A 121 11.87 -1.29 4.41
N GLN A 122 11.91 -0.28 3.54
CA GLN A 122 10.79 0.67 3.40
C GLN A 122 9.49 -0.03 3.00
N GLY A 123 9.57 -1.04 2.11
CA GLY A 123 8.42 -1.81 1.65
C GLY A 123 7.70 -2.54 2.78
N THR A 124 8.43 -3.16 3.72
CA THR A 124 7.82 -3.90 4.84
C THR A 124 6.96 -3.00 5.72
N LYS A 125 7.44 -1.79 6.04
CA LYS A 125 6.64 -0.78 6.74
C LYS A 125 5.38 -0.44 5.96
N VAL A 126 5.50 -0.20 4.66
CA VAL A 126 4.37 0.15 3.78
C VAL A 126 3.34 -0.97 3.70
N CYS A 127 3.77 -2.24 3.67
CA CYS A 127 2.88 -3.40 3.67
C CYS A 127 1.97 -3.40 4.93
N VAL A 128 2.57 -3.21 6.11
CA VAL A 128 1.82 -3.17 7.38
C VAL A 128 0.87 -1.96 7.42
N GLU A 129 1.35 -0.79 7.00
CA GLU A 129 0.55 0.44 6.96
C GLU A 129 -0.66 0.31 6.02
N CYS A 130 -0.45 -0.18 4.80
CA CYS A 130 -1.52 -0.30 3.81
C CYS A 130 -2.53 -1.38 4.20
N ALA A 131 -2.08 -2.50 4.79
CA ALA A 131 -2.99 -3.52 5.29
C ALA A 131 -3.91 -2.96 6.38
N ALA A 132 -3.35 -2.22 7.35
CA ALA A 132 -4.15 -1.57 8.40
C ALA A 132 -5.13 -0.53 7.82
N MET A 133 -4.66 0.35 6.92
CA MET A 133 -5.54 1.32 6.24
C MET A 133 -6.69 0.64 5.46
N ALA A 134 -6.40 -0.45 4.75
CA ALA A 134 -7.41 -1.19 4.00
C ALA A 134 -8.43 -1.86 4.94
N ALA A 135 -7.99 -2.39 6.08
CA ALA A 135 -8.86 -2.98 7.08
C ALA A 135 -9.79 -1.94 7.73
N ASP A 136 -9.25 -0.78 8.13
CA ASP A 136 -10.03 0.31 8.72
C ASP A 136 -11.10 0.87 7.76
N CYS A 137 -10.83 0.84 6.45
CA CYS A 137 -11.80 1.21 5.42
C CYS A 137 -12.80 0.09 5.06
N GLY A 138 -12.74 -1.08 5.71
CA GLY A 138 -13.60 -2.23 5.39
C GLY A 138 -13.32 -2.86 4.01
N ALA A 139 -12.17 -2.58 3.40
CA ALA A 139 -11.83 -3.06 2.06
C ALA A 139 -11.30 -4.51 2.06
N ILE A 140 -10.83 -4.99 3.22
CA ILE A 140 -10.42 -6.37 3.49
C ILE A 140 -11.03 -6.87 4.81
N PRO A 141 -11.25 -8.19 4.96
CA PRO A 141 -11.73 -8.77 6.21
C PRO A 141 -10.67 -8.74 7.32
N SER A 142 -11.13 -8.67 8.56
CA SER A 142 -10.31 -8.96 9.74
C SER A 142 -10.46 -10.44 10.12
N GLY A 143 -9.36 -11.14 10.40
CA GLY A 143 -9.36 -12.55 10.80
C GLY A 143 -9.13 -13.55 9.65
N GLU A 144 -9.00 -13.09 8.40
CA GLU A 144 -8.56 -13.91 7.27
C GLU A 144 -7.12 -13.54 6.87
N PRO A 145 -6.32 -14.48 6.33
CA PRO A 145 -5.02 -14.16 5.76
C PRO A 145 -5.14 -13.18 4.57
N VAL A 146 -4.23 -12.21 4.51
CA VAL A 146 -4.10 -11.23 3.42
C VAL A 146 -2.64 -11.17 2.97
N ILE A 147 -2.40 -10.97 1.67
CA ILE A 147 -1.07 -10.65 1.16
C ILE A 147 -0.98 -9.14 0.96
N ALA A 148 0.00 -8.49 1.61
CA ALA A 148 0.26 -7.07 1.45
C ALA A 148 1.58 -6.86 0.70
N ILE A 149 1.57 -5.99 -0.32
CA ILE A 149 2.75 -5.64 -1.12
C ILE A 149 2.87 -4.15 -1.46
#